data_AF-A0A1I8HE44-F1
#
_entry.id   AF-A0A1I8HE44-F1
#
_cell.length_a   1.000
_cell.length_b   1.000
_cell.length_c   1.000
_cell.angle_alpha   90.00
_cell.angle_beta   90.00
_cell.angle_gamma   90.00
#
_symmetry.space_group_name_H-M   'P 1'
#
loop_
_entity.id
_entity.type
_entity.pdbx_description
1 polymer ?
#
loop_
_entity_poly.entity_id
_entity_poly.type
_entity_poly.pdbx_seq_one_letter_code
_entity_poly.pdbx_strand_id
1 'polypeptide(L)'
;MHFVLDKQKLKTCARSGLRVKYTDLPCMRSDTEYYTIDGCLGPVVCRDECQSDSSRTVGCRCHDNAGGFNLTGNSGSVGLNMGGVYLIYAQVSFRDSESSPVAVSLQVNGKHTSAQCHQANSMSNGSYCVINSQRRFKVGDRVAVHSPEAFRVVNADSAVTFWGLVRLSD
;
A
#
# COMPACT_ATOMS: atom_id res chain seq x y z
N MET A 1 -9.94 7.82 -3.19
CA MET A 1 -9.95 6.47 -2.62
C MET A 1 -8.66 6.30 -1.86
N HIS A 2 -8.75 5.81 -0.63
CA HIS A 2 -7.62 5.66 0.27
C HIS A 2 -7.50 4.19 0.69
N PHE A 3 -6.30 3.63 0.59
CA PHE A 3 -5.98 2.23 0.80
C PHE A 3 -4.96 2.09 1.91
N VAL A 4 -5.24 1.15 2.81
CA VAL A 4 -4.41 0.84 3.97
C VAL A 4 -4.16 -0.66 4.01
N LEU A 5 -3.18 -1.10 4.80
CA LEU A 5 -2.89 -2.52 4.97
C LEU A 5 -4.06 -3.21 5.69
N ASP A 6 -4.52 -4.32 5.12
CA ASP A 6 -5.55 -5.18 5.70
C ASP A 6 -4.90 -6.14 6.70
N LYS A 7 -4.73 -5.66 7.93
CA LYS A 7 -4.07 -6.41 9.01
C LYS A 7 -4.77 -7.73 9.35
N GLN A 8 -6.07 -7.84 9.10
CA GLN A 8 -6.84 -9.04 9.40
C GLN A 8 -6.51 -10.20 8.44
N LYS A 9 -6.06 -9.88 7.22
CA LYS A 9 -5.61 -10.87 6.23
C LYS A 9 -4.12 -11.20 6.31
N LEU A 10 -3.35 -10.43 7.06
CA LEU A 10 -1.94 -10.72 7.28
C LEU A 10 -1.78 -11.76 8.39
N LYS A 11 -1.10 -12.87 8.08
CA LYS A 11 -0.71 -13.86 9.09
C LYS A 11 0.29 -13.25 10.07
N THR A 12 0.28 -13.72 11.32
CA THR A 12 1.34 -13.39 12.28
C THR A 12 2.60 -14.19 11.95
N CYS A 13 3.78 -13.59 12.11
CA CYS A 13 5.03 -14.27 11.82
C CYS A 13 5.25 -15.45 12.77
N ALA A 14 5.59 -16.62 12.22
CA ALA A 14 5.95 -17.78 13.02
C ALA A 14 7.29 -17.53 13.74
N ARG A 15 7.28 -17.58 15.08
CA ARG A 15 8.48 -17.42 15.89
C ARG A 15 9.09 -18.78 16.23
N SER A 16 9.65 -19.48 15.25
CA SER A 16 10.43 -20.70 15.54
C SER A 16 11.91 -20.36 15.72
N GLY A 17 12.46 -20.52 16.93
CA GLY A 17 13.92 -20.49 17.14
C GLY A 17 14.64 -19.19 16.73
N LEU A 18 14.10 -18.03 17.13
CA LEU A 18 14.69 -16.67 17.02
C LEU A 18 14.72 -15.97 15.65
N ARG A 19 14.36 -16.60 14.52
CA ARG A 19 14.36 -15.92 13.20
C ARG A 19 13.11 -16.21 12.36
N VAL A 20 12.52 -15.17 11.80
CA VAL A 20 11.42 -15.25 10.81
C VAL A 20 11.99 -15.78 9.49
N LYS A 21 11.33 -16.75 8.85
CA LYS A 21 11.77 -17.31 7.56
C LYS A 21 11.15 -16.53 6.41
N TYR A 22 11.80 -16.54 5.25
CA TYR A 22 11.29 -15.89 4.04
C TYR A 22 9.90 -16.41 3.63
N THR A 23 9.65 -17.72 3.81
CA THR A 23 8.35 -18.38 3.53
C THR A 23 7.21 -17.87 4.41
N ASP A 24 7.54 -17.21 5.51
CA ASP A 24 6.57 -16.64 6.43
C ASP A 24 6.19 -15.21 6.04
N LEU A 25 6.85 -14.61 5.04
CA LEU A 25 6.58 -13.24 4.60
C LEU A 25 5.44 -13.17 3.55
N PRO A 26 4.76 -12.01 3.42
CA PRO A 26 4.72 -10.94 4.41
C PRO A 26 3.93 -11.38 5.65
N CYS A 27 4.27 -10.86 6.82
CA CYS A 27 3.58 -11.21 8.07
C CYS A 27 3.66 -10.12 9.12
N MET A 28 2.69 -10.10 10.04
CA MET A 28 2.67 -9.20 11.18
C MET A 28 3.75 -9.61 12.20
N ARG A 29 4.64 -8.67 12.52
CA ARG A 29 5.64 -8.76 13.59
C ARG A 29 5.01 -8.45 14.95
N SER A 30 4.09 -7.48 14.96
CA SER A 30 3.27 -7.01 16.08
C SER A 30 1.96 -6.40 15.53
N ASP A 31 1.08 -5.87 16.37
CA ASP A 31 -0.19 -5.24 15.93
C ASP A 31 0.00 -3.99 15.04
N THR A 32 1.19 -3.39 15.08
CA THR A 32 1.52 -2.14 14.39
C THR A 32 2.66 -2.29 13.40
N GLU A 33 3.26 -3.46 13.25
CA GLU A 33 4.42 -3.66 12.39
C GLU A 33 4.31 -4.95 11.61
N TYR A 34 4.72 -4.92 10.35
CA TYR A 34 4.80 -6.12 9.53
C TYR A 34 6.11 -6.14 8.74
N TYR A 35 6.57 -7.36 8.46
CA TYR A 35 7.71 -7.58 7.59
C TYR A 35 7.28 -7.61 6.14
N THR A 36 7.99 -6.86 5.30
CA THR A 36 7.80 -6.88 3.85
C THR A 36 8.26 -8.21 3.25
N ILE A 37 7.72 -8.52 2.08
CA ILE A 37 8.31 -9.42 1.08
C ILE A 37 8.66 -8.57 -0.14
N ASP A 38 9.62 -8.99 -0.96
CA ASP A 38 9.80 -8.39 -2.28
C ASP A 38 8.49 -8.50 -3.07
N GLY A 39 7.87 -7.36 -3.36
CA GLY A 39 6.55 -7.32 -3.98
C GLY A 39 5.68 -6.14 -3.55
N CYS A 40 4.39 -6.28 -3.88
CA CYS A 40 3.36 -5.33 -3.51
C CYS A 40 3.12 -5.33 -1.99
N LEU A 41 3.08 -4.14 -1.38
CA LEU A 41 2.67 -3.98 0.01
C LEU A 41 1.18 -4.31 0.14
N GLY A 42 0.86 -5.33 0.92
CA GLY A 42 -0.50 -5.77 1.12
C GLY A 42 -0.59 -7.13 1.81
N PRO A 43 -1.81 -7.68 1.97
CA PRO A 43 -3.08 -7.26 1.38
C PRO A 43 -3.54 -5.85 1.79
N VAL A 44 -4.35 -5.20 0.94
CA VAL A 44 -4.88 -3.84 1.21
C VAL A 44 -6.39 -3.83 1.25
N VAL A 45 -6.94 -2.90 2.04
CA VAL A 45 -8.36 -2.59 2.13
C VAL A 45 -8.58 -1.11 1.88
N CYS A 46 -9.69 -0.78 1.23
CA CYS A 46 -10.10 0.61 1.04
C CYS A 46 -10.71 1.13 2.36
N ARG A 47 -10.22 2.27 2.84
CA ARG A 47 -10.71 2.96 4.01
C ARG A 47 -11.17 4.35 3.59
N ASP A 48 -12.43 4.47 3.21
CA ASP A 48 -13.06 5.78 3.06
C ASP A 48 -13.73 6.15 4.39
N GLU A 49 -13.66 7.43 4.75
CA GLU A 49 -14.62 8.02 5.67
C GLU A 49 -15.97 8.06 4.95
N CYS A 50 -16.93 7.25 5.38
CA CYS A 50 -18.29 7.35 4.88
C CYS A 50 -18.86 8.71 5.33
N GLN A 51 -18.93 9.69 4.44
CA GLN A 51 -19.61 10.95 4.72
C GLN A 51 -21.12 10.70 4.77
N SER A 52 -21.67 10.61 5.99
CA SER A 52 -23.11 10.67 6.21
C SER A 52 -23.55 12.13 6.25
N ASP A 53 -23.79 12.75 5.10
CA ASP A 53 -24.55 13.99 5.10
C ASP A 53 -26.03 13.64 5.29
N SER A 54 -26.65 14.24 6.31
CA SER A 54 -27.98 13.93 6.87
C SER A 54 -29.17 13.96 5.90
N SER A 55 -28.97 14.18 4.60
CA SER A 55 -30.03 14.15 3.58
C SER A 55 -29.67 13.36 2.30
N ARG A 56 -28.47 12.79 2.18
CA ARG A 56 -28.08 11.93 1.06
C ARG A 56 -27.02 10.93 1.54
N THR A 57 -27.35 9.64 1.51
CA THR A 57 -26.37 8.57 1.56
C THR A 57 -25.50 8.65 0.30
N VAL A 58 -24.42 9.44 0.35
CA VAL A 58 -23.34 9.33 -0.63
C VAL A 58 -22.62 8.04 -0.24
N GLY A 59 -22.91 6.95 -0.97
CA GLY A 59 -22.34 5.64 -0.72
C GLY A 59 -20.83 5.70 -0.55
N CYS A 60 -20.28 4.87 0.35
CA CYS A 60 -18.85 4.83 0.57
C CYS A 60 -18.20 4.45 -0.77
N ARG A 61 -17.32 5.30 -1.33
CA ARG A 61 -16.75 5.09 -2.68
C ARG A 61 -15.98 3.77 -2.79
N CYS A 62 -15.59 3.21 -1.64
CA CYS A 62 -15.01 1.89 -1.50
C CYS A 62 -15.94 0.69 -1.81
N HIS A 63 -17.26 0.83 -1.66
CA HIS A 63 -18.22 -0.28 -1.72
C HIS A 63 -19.11 -0.28 -2.96
N ASP A 64 -19.25 0.86 -3.62
CA ASP A 64 -20.02 0.95 -4.85
C ASP A 64 -19.11 0.60 -6.03
N ASN A 65 -19.55 -0.34 -6.88
CA ASN A 65 -18.95 -0.58 -8.20
C ASN A 65 -18.83 0.69 -9.09
N ALA A 66 -19.43 1.81 -8.65
CA ALA A 66 -19.27 3.14 -9.20
C ALA A 66 -17.90 3.81 -8.88
N GLY A 67 -17.15 3.30 -7.90
CA GLY A 67 -15.83 3.84 -7.49
C GLY A 67 -14.71 3.63 -8.52
N GLY A 68 -14.93 2.83 -9.56
CA GLY A 68 -13.99 2.69 -10.67
C GLY A 68 -12.76 1.83 -10.39
N PHE A 69 -12.82 0.92 -9.40
CA PHE A 69 -11.71 0.03 -9.08
C PHE A 69 -12.17 -1.35 -8.57
N ASN A 70 -11.24 -2.31 -8.53
CA ASN A 70 -11.44 -3.64 -7.95
C ASN A 70 -10.21 -4.04 -7.11
N LEU A 71 -10.42 -4.45 -5.86
CA LEU A 71 -9.37 -5.03 -5.01
C LEU A 71 -9.08 -6.45 -5.49
N THR A 72 -7.88 -6.69 -6.01
CA THR A 72 -7.50 -8.01 -6.51
C THR A 72 -7.05 -8.93 -5.37
N GLY A 73 -8.00 -9.49 -4.63
CA GLY A 73 -7.76 -10.55 -3.64
C GLY A 73 -6.71 -10.19 -2.58
N ASN A 74 -5.81 -11.12 -2.26
CA ASN A 74 -4.71 -10.92 -1.31
C ASN A 74 -3.51 -10.14 -1.90
N SER A 75 -3.57 -9.73 -3.17
CA SER A 75 -2.48 -8.96 -3.77
C SER A 75 -2.62 -7.50 -3.36
N GLY A 76 -1.54 -6.88 -2.90
CA GLY A 76 -1.48 -5.44 -2.54
C GLY A 76 -1.68 -4.48 -3.72
N SER A 77 -2.42 -4.89 -4.75
CA SER A 77 -2.67 -4.15 -5.97
C SER A 77 -4.16 -3.90 -6.18
N VAL A 78 -4.47 -2.82 -6.88
CA VAL A 78 -5.84 -2.39 -7.18
C VAL A 78 -5.99 -2.24 -8.68
N GLY A 79 -6.96 -2.95 -9.26
CA GLY A 79 -7.34 -2.80 -10.66
C GLY A 79 -8.25 -1.60 -10.86
N LEU A 80 -8.12 -0.91 -11.99
CA LEU A 80 -8.94 0.23 -12.38
C LEU A 80 -10.06 -0.22 -13.33
N ASN A 81 -11.30 0.09 -13.01
CA ASN A 81 -12.48 -0.20 -13.85
C ASN A 81 -12.84 0.98 -14.76
N MET A 82 -12.24 2.15 -14.57
CA MET A 82 -12.41 3.33 -15.41
C MET A 82 -11.05 3.85 -15.88
N GLY A 83 -10.93 4.12 -17.18
CA GLY A 83 -9.77 4.83 -17.72
C GLY A 83 -9.76 6.31 -17.31
N GLY A 84 -8.66 7.01 -17.53
CA GLY A 84 -8.56 8.45 -17.28
C GLY A 84 -7.23 8.85 -16.68
N VAL A 85 -7.10 10.12 -16.32
CA VAL A 85 -5.91 10.64 -15.62
C VAL A 85 -6.14 10.51 -14.12
N TYR A 86 -5.19 9.89 -13.43
CA TYR A 86 -5.23 9.72 -11.99
C TYR A 86 -3.99 10.33 -11.33
N LEU A 87 -4.20 10.98 -10.19
CA LEU A 87 -3.17 11.22 -9.19
C LEU A 87 -3.10 10.00 -8.28
N ILE A 88 -1.90 9.45 -8.14
CA ILE A 88 -1.57 8.37 -7.23
C ILE A 88 -0.61 8.92 -6.20
N TYR A 89 -0.82 8.60 -4.94
CA TYR A 89 0.09 8.96 -3.87
C TYR A 89 0.24 7.81 -2.88
N ALA A 90 1.40 7.70 -2.26
CA ALA A 90 1.66 6.74 -1.20
C ALA A 90 2.61 7.33 -0.16
N GLN A 91 2.40 6.91 1.08
CA GLN A 91 3.32 7.10 2.17
C GLN A 91 3.59 5.73 2.80
N VAL A 92 4.86 5.42 3.06
CA VAL A 92 5.28 4.19 3.74
C VAL A 92 6.27 4.56 4.83
N SER A 93 5.93 4.23 6.06
CA SER A 93 6.80 4.43 7.23
C SER A 93 7.52 3.14 7.58
N PHE A 94 8.85 3.21 7.58
CA PHE A 94 9.75 2.14 7.99
C PHE A 94 10.21 2.36 9.44
N ARG A 95 10.24 1.27 10.21
CA ARG A 95 10.77 1.18 11.58
C ARG A 95 11.96 0.24 11.66
N ASP A 96 12.69 0.14 10.55
CA ASP A 96 13.80 -0.76 10.42
C ASP A 96 15.02 -0.23 11.19
N SER A 97 15.75 -1.12 11.86
CA SER A 97 17.03 -0.85 12.51
C SER A 97 18.23 -1.16 11.60
N GLU A 98 18.00 -1.68 10.39
CA GLU A 98 19.06 -1.92 9.42
C GLU A 98 19.67 -0.61 8.90
N SER A 99 20.97 -0.59 8.64
CA SER A 99 21.66 0.60 8.13
C SER A 99 21.49 0.81 6.62
N SER A 100 20.92 -0.16 5.91
CA SER A 100 20.72 -0.10 4.46
C SER A 100 19.54 0.81 4.11
N PRO A 101 19.60 1.55 2.98
CA PRO A 101 18.52 2.43 2.56
C PRO A 101 17.25 1.64 2.25
N VAL A 102 16.09 2.27 2.45
CA VAL A 102 14.79 1.70 2.11
C VAL A 102 14.27 2.30 0.82
N ALA A 103 13.54 1.50 0.05
CA ALA A 103 12.94 1.95 -1.20
C ALA A 103 11.47 1.51 -1.33
N VAL A 104 10.68 2.37 -1.96
CA VAL A 104 9.31 2.06 -2.39
C VAL A 104 9.03 2.66 -3.74
N SER A 105 8.24 1.98 -4.55
CA SER A 105 7.83 2.46 -5.87
C SER A 105 6.33 2.32 -6.09
N LEU A 106 5.78 3.23 -6.89
CA LEU A 106 4.46 3.05 -7.49
C LEU A 106 4.64 2.19 -8.73
N GLN A 107 4.08 0.99 -8.71
CA GLN A 107 4.09 0.11 -9.86
C GLN A 107 2.74 0.11 -10.58
N VAL A 108 2.82 0.10 -11.91
CA VAL A 108 1.70 -0.10 -12.82
C VAL A 108 1.89 -1.44 -13.54
N ASN A 109 0.85 -2.29 -13.48
CA ASN A 109 0.83 -3.63 -14.08
C ASN A 109 2.02 -4.52 -13.68
N GLY A 110 2.56 -4.32 -12.48
CA GLY A 110 3.70 -5.08 -11.94
C GLY A 110 5.02 -4.92 -12.70
N LYS A 111 5.12 -3.94 -13.62
CA LYS A 111 6.30 -3.79 -14.50
C LYS A 111 6.79 -2.37 -14.64
N HIS A 112 5.90 -1.38 -14.56
CA HIS A 112 6.26 0.01 -14.80
C HIS A 112 6.34 0.79 -13.50
N THR A 113 7.55 1.18 -13.10
CA THR A 113 7.78 2.14 -12.03
C THR A 113 7.34 3.53 -12.49
N SER A 114 6.29 4.07 -11.88
CA SER A 114 5.76 5.41 -12.18
C SER A 114 6.40 6.50 -11.33
N ALA A 115 6.82 6.14 -10.11
CA ALA A 115 7.58 6.98 -9.19
C ALA A 115 8.30 6.08 -8.19
N GLN A 116 9.41 6.55 -7.63
CA GLN A 116 10.16 5.82 -6.61
C GLN A 116 10.72 6.78 -5.57
N CYS A 117 10.80 6.32 -4.34
CA CYS A 117 11.51 6.98 -3.25
C CYS A 117 12.60 6.05 -2.74
N HIS A 118 13.75 6.64 -2.43
CA HIS A 118 14.86 6.03 -1.71
C HIS A 118 15.16 6.90 -0.50
N GLN A 119 15.26 6.30 0.67
CA GLN A 119 15.58 7.01 1.90
C GLN A 119 16.71 6.30 2.62
N ALA A 120 17.70 7.08 3.06
CA ALA A 120 18.70 6.56 3.98
C ALA A 120 17.99 6.14 5.27
N ASN A 121 18.26 4.91 5.73
CA ASN A 121 17.61 4.46 6.95
C ASN A 121 18.33 5.02 8.18
N SER A 122 17.69 5.98 8.86
CA SER A 122 18.22 6.50 10.13
C SER A 122 17.72 5.62 11.28
N MET A 123 18.63 4.85 11.88
CA MET A 123 18.31 3.87 12.93
C MET A 123 17.61 4.48 14.16
N SER A 124 17.62 5.80 14.33
CA SER A 124 17.11 6.51 15.50
C SER A 124 15.67 7.01 15.38
N ASN A 125 15.19 7.38 14.19
CA ASN A 125 13.89 8.07 14.03
C ASN A 125 12.91 7.36 13.07
N GLY A 126 13.29 6.19 12.55
CA GLY A 126 12.59 5.56 11.44
C GLY A 126 12.75 6.38 10.15
N SER A 127 12.21 5.84 9.06
CA SER A 127 12.31 6.47 7.74
C SER A 127 10.95 6.50 7.08
N TYR A 128 10.65 7.54 6.30
CA TYR A 128 9.39 7.63 5.58
C TYR A 128 9.65 7.89 4.11
N CYS A 129 8.98 7.13 3.25
CA CYS A 129 8.96 7.41 1.84
C CYS A 129 7.58 7.92 1.43
N VAL A 130 7.57 9.09 0.79
CA VAL A 130 6.39 9.68 0.17
C VAL A 130 6.63 9.73 -1.33
N ILE A 131 5.70 9.19 -2.10
CA ILE A 131 5.74 9.18 -3.56
C ILE A 131 4.40 9.61 -4.10
N ASN A 132 4.41 10.36 -5.20
CA ASN A 132 3.22 10.65 -5.97
C ASN A 132 3.53 10.62 -7.47
N SER A 133 2.50 10.37 -8.27
CA SER A 133 2.61 10.33 -9.72
C SER A 133 1.25 10.64 -10.34
N GLN A 134 1.24 11.43 -11.41
CA GLN A 134 0.05 11.64 -12.22
C GLN A 134 0.21 10.88 -13.53
N ARG A 135 -0.75 10.03 -13.87
CA ARG A 135 -0.66 9.19 -15.07
C ARG A 135 -2.03 8.88 -15.67
N ARG A 136 -2.08 8.73 -16.99
CA ARG A 136 -3.25 8.23 -17.71
C ARG A 136 -3.28 6.70 -17.67
N PHE A 137 -4.42 6.15 -17.26
CA PHE A 137 -4.68 4.72 -17.11
C PHE A 137 -5.79 4.26 -18.06
N LYS A 138 -5.74 2.98 -18.39
CA LYS A 138 -6.79 2.25 -19.11
C LYS A 138 -7.57 1.38 -18.14
N VAL A 139 -8.78 1.01 -18.54
CA VAL A 139 -9.55 -0.03 -17.85
C VAL A 139 -8.73 -1.32 -17.80
N GLY A 140 -8.66 -1.93 -16.62
CA GLY A 140 -7.90 -3.15 -16.33
C GLY A 140 -6.47 -2.89 -15.83
N ASP A 141 -5.95 -1.66 -15.93
CA ASP A 141 -4.63 -1.36 -15.36
C ASP A 141 -4.64 -1.57 -13.85
N ARG A 142 -3.53 -2.08 -13.30
CA ARG A 142 -3.35 -2.35 -11.88
C ARG A 142 -2.28 -1.43 -11.30
N VAL A 143 -2.58 -0.86 -10.15
CA VAL A 143 -1.66 0.01 -9.41
C VAL A 143 -1.34 -0.63 -8.06
N ALA A 144 -0.08 -0.56 -7.66
CA ALA A 144 0.37 -1.03 -6.36
C ALA A 144 1.51 -0.18 -5.82
N VAL A 145 1.67 -0.20 -4.49
CA VAL A 145 2.92 0.23 -3.85
C VAL A 145 3.80 -1.00 -3.68
N HIS A 146 5.03 -0.92 -4.13
CA HIS A 146 5.98 -2.03 -4.12
C HIS A 146 7.16 -1.70 -3.20
N SER A 147 7.60 -2.68 -2.40
CA SER A 147 8.91 -2.66 -1.75
C SER A 147 9.78 -3.76 -2.33
N PRO A 148 10.98 -3.44 -2.83
CA PRO A 148 11.85 -4.41 -3.49
C PRO A 148 12.63 -5.32 -2.52
N GLU A 149 12.45 -5.14 -1.21
CA GLU A 149 13.25 -5.80 -0.19
C GLU A 149 12.34 -6.56 0.78
N ALA A 150 12.73 -7.80 1.07
CA ALA A 150 12.11 -8.59 2.11
C ALA A 150 12.69 -8.21 3.49
N PHE A 151 11.95 -8.55 4.55
CA PHE A 151 12.35 -8.35 5.95
C PHE A 151 12.46 -6.89 6.42
N ARG A 152 12.09 -5.91 5.59
CA ARG A 152 11.95 -4.53 6.07
C ARG A 152 10.79 -4.44 7.04
N VAL A 153 10.96 -3.65 8.09
CA VAL A 153 9.89 -3.41 9.08
C VAL A 153 9.11 -2.17 8.65
N VAL A 154 7.85 -2.36 8.28
CA VAL A 154 6.93 -1.26 7.96
C VAL A 154 5.94 -1.07 9.10
N ASN A 155 5.72 0.18 9.48
CA ASN A 155 4.66 0.56 10.39
C ASN A 155 3.31 0.36 9.68
N ALA A 156 2.47 -0.54 10.18
CA ALA A 156 1.19 -0.89 9.61
C ALA A 156 0.04 0.05 10.03
N ASP A 157 0.32 1.13 10.77
CA ASP A 157 -0.69 2.14 11.08
C ASP A 157 -1.09 2.92 9.81
N SER A 158 -2.40 2.93 9.54
CA SER A 158 -3.07 3.69 8.50
C SER A 158 -2.75 5.18 8.46
N ALA A 159 -2.37 5.80 9.58
CA ALA A 159 -2.03 7.22 9.62
C ALA A 159 -0.69 7.52 8.96
N VAL A 160 0.21 6.53 8.86
CA VAL A 160 1.58 6.73 8.36
C VAL A 160 1.99 5.79 7.23
N THR A 161 1.26 4.71 7.01
CA THR A 161 1.42 3.83 5.85
C THR A 161 0.09 3.64 5.15
N PHE A 162 -0.01 4.24 3.98
CA PHE A 162 -1.23 4.26 3.17
C PHE A 162 -0.89 4.64 1.73
N TRP A 163 -1.86 4.47 0.84
CA TRP A 163 -1.79 5.03 -0.50
C TRP A 163 -3.17 5.33 -1.04
N GLY A 164 -3.25 6.08 -2.12
CA GLY A 164 -4.54 6.50 -2.64
C GLY A 164 -4.50 6.85 -4.11
N LEU A 165 -5.72 6.96 -4.63
CA LEU A 165 -6.01 7.23 -6.03
C LEU A 165 -7.09 8.31 -6.10
N VAL A 166 -6.87 9.31 -6.94
CA VAL A 166 -7.86 10.34 -7.28
C VAL A 166 -7.93 10.46 -8.80
N ARG A 167 -9.11 10.21 -9.37
CA ARG A 167 -9.37 10.45 -10.78
C ARG A 167 -9.52 11.95 -11.01
N LEU A 168 -8.74 12.52 -11.92
CA LEU A 168 -8.70 13.93 -12.23
C LEU A 168 -9.51 14.27 -13.49
N SER A 169 -9.48 13.40 -14.50
CA SER A 169 -10.20 13.58 -15.74
C SER A 169 -10.39 12.25 -16.48
N ASP A 170 -11.25 12.27 -17.50
CA ASP A 170 -11.33 11.21 -18.52
C ASP A 170 -10.12 11.19 -19.47
#